data_AF-A0A522HT86-F1
#
_entry.id   AF-A0A522HT86-F1
#
_cell.length_a   1.000
_cell.length_b   1.000
_cell.length_c   1.000
_cell.angle_alpha   90.00
_cell.angle_beta   90.00
_cell.angle_gamma   90.00
#
_symmetry.space_group_name_H-M   'P 1'
#
loop_
_entity.id
_entity.type
_entity.pdbx_description
1 polymer ?
#
loop_
_entity_poly.entity_id
_entity_poly.type
_entity_poly.pdbx_seq_one_letter_code
_entity_poly.pdbx_strand_id
1 'polypeptide(L)'
;MNTKAEQPKGTNATDIGKLILAGLVLAAGIFAYTWFGRDGNISASVRLLGVLAALVIALAIAAFTALGRRVRNFLAESQFEMRKVVWPTRDETIKTTGVIILVVIILSLLLGLIDLILKSVILDWLLKLGG
;
A
#
# COMPACT_ATOMS: atom_id res chain seq x y z
N MET A 1 10.04 -24.07 29.16
CA MET A 1 10.70 -24.28 27.85
C MET A 1 11.66 -23.14 27.64
N ASN A 2 12.93 -23.47 27.46
CA ASN A 2 14.06 -22.54 27.44
C ASN A 2 13.97 -21.66 26.19
N THR A 3 13.53 -20.40 26.34
CA THR A 3 13.58 -19.39 25.28
C THR A 3 15.02 -18.93 25.13
N LYS A 4 15.83 -19.78 24.50
CA LYS A 4 17.07 -19.33 23.86
C LYS A 4 16.59 -18.38 22.77
N ALA A 5 16.59 -17.08 23.07
CA ALA A 5 16.47 -16.06 22.05
C ALA A 5 17.51 -16.41 20.99
N GLU A 6 17.06 -16.82 19.81
CA GLU A 6 17.92 -16.94 18.66
C GLU A 6 18.48 -15.53 18.43
N GLN A 7 19.69 -15.31 18.93
CA GLN A 7 20.52 -14.17 18.60
C GLN A 7 20.40 -13.96 17.09
N PRO A 8 19.97 -12.78 16.60
CA PRO A 8 19.87 -12.54 15.18
C PRO A 8 21.29 -12.71 14.64
N LYS A 9 21.53 -13.83 13.95
CA LYS A 9 22.80 -14.14 13.31
C LYS A 9 23.11 -12.92 12.45
N GLY A 10 24.08 -12.11 12.91
CA GLY A 10 24.30 -10.76 12.42
C GLY A 10 24.37 -10.76 10.90
N THR A 11 23.77 -9.76 10.27
CA THR A 11 23.75 -9.62 8.82
C THR A 11 25.17 -9.82 8.28
N ASN A 12 25.42 -10.93 7.57
CA ASN A 12 26.76 -11.23 7.10
C ASN A 12 27.20 -10.12 6.15
N ALA A 13 28.49 -9.76 6.16
CA ALA A 13 29.04 -8.77 5.21
C ALA A 13 28.71 -9.12 3.75
N THR A 14 28.59 -10.42 3.45
CA THR A 14 28.18 -10.95 2.14
C THR A 14 26.69 -10.71 1.81
N ASP A 15 25.81 -10.72 2.81
CA ASP A 15 24.39 -10.40 2.62
C ASP A 15 24.20 -8.89 2.36
N ILE A 16 24.98 -8.04 3.05
CA ILE A 16 24.99 -6.59 2.80
C ILE A 16 25.50 -6.31 1.38
N GLY A 17 26.59 -6.96 0.96
CA GLY A 17 27.12 -6.83 -0.39
C GLY A 17 26.10 -7.21 -1.47
N LYS A 18 25.33 -8.29 -1.27
CA LYS A 18 24.25 -8.70 -2.20
C LYS A 18 23.11 -7.68 -2.25
N LEU A 19 22.77 -7.05 -1.14
CA LEU A 19 21.73 -6.01 -1.11
C LEU A 19 22.18 -4.74 -1.82
N ILE A 20 23.43 -4.31 -1.62
CA ILE A 20 24.01 -3.19 -2.36
C ILE A 20 24.02 -3.51 -3.86
N LEU A 21 24.43 -4.73 -4.24
CA LEU A 21 24.39 -5.18 -5.63
C LEU A 21 22.97 -5.13 -6.20
N ALA A 22 21.95 -5.59 -5.47
CA ALA A 22 20.56 -5.51 -5.91
C ALA A 22 20.12 -4.05 -6.14
N GLY A 23 20.50 -3.14 -5.24
CA GLY A 23 20.24 -1.70 -5.39
C GLY A 23 20.93 -1.11 -6.63
N LEU A 24 22.18 -1.50 -6.90
CA LEU A 24 22.91 -1.08 -8.08
C LEU A 24 22.28 -1.62 -9.38
N VAL A 25 21.80 -2.86 -9.39
CA VAL A 25 21.09 -3.44 -10.55
C VAL A 25 19.81 -2.64 -10.86
N LEU A 26 19.04 -2.25 -9.85
CA LEU A 26 17.86 -1.39 -10.04
C LEU A 26 18.25 -0.02 -10.58
N ALA A 27 19.24 0.63 -9.97
CA ALA A 27 19.71 1.93 -10.40
C ALA A 27 20.22 1.89 -11.84
N ALA A 28 20.96 0.84 -12.21
CA ALA A 28 21.42 0.62 -13.58
C ALA A 28 20.25 0.40 -14.55
N GLY A 29 19.22 -0.35 -14.16
CA GLY A 29 18.02 -0.55 -14.99
C GLY A 29 17.26 0.76 -15.25
N ILE A 30 17.09 1.58 -14.21
CA ILE A 30 16.44 2.90 -14.32
C ILE A 30 17.31 3.85 -15.16
N PHE A 31 18.62 3.86 -14.93
CA PHE A 31 19.55 4.68 -15.70
C PHE A 31 19.59 4.28 -17.17
N ALA A 32 19.58 2.97 -17.47
CA ALA A 32 19.45 2.48 -18.84
C ALA A 32 18.14 2.98 -19.47
N TYR A 33 17.02 2.93 -18.74
CA TYR A 33 15.75 3.47 -19.23
C TYR A 33 15.85 4.95 -19.62
N THR A 34 16.47 5.79 -18.79
CA THR A 34 16.58 7.23 -19.08
C THR A 34 17.57 7.54 -20.20
N TRP A 35 18.71 6.84 -20.25
CA TRP A 35 19.73 7.01 -21.29
C TRP A 35 19.20 6.60 -22.66
N PHE A 36 18.66 5.38 -22.78
CA PHE A 36 18.07 4.88 -24.04
C PHE A 36 16.79 5.61 -24.45
N GLY A 37 16.20 6.39 -23.56
CA GLY A 37 15.10 7.29 -23.90
C GLY A 37 15.53 8.57 -24.60
N ARG A 38 16.79 8.96 -24.49
CA ARG A 38 17.29 10.19 -25.09
C ARG A 38 17.57 10.06 -26.58
N ASP A 39 17.96 8.87 -27.03
CA ASP A 39 18.38 8.63 -28.41
C ASP A 39 17.22 8.23 -29.35
N GLY A 40 15.98 8.13 -28.87
CA GLY A 40 14.76 7.90 -29.68
C GLY A 40 14.69 6.59 -30.48
N ASN A 41 15.77 5.81 -30.51
CA ASN A 41 15.96 4.68 -31.43
C ASN A 41 15.37 3.35 -30.90
N ILE A 42 14.97 3.28 -29.63
CA ILE A 42 14.45 2.06 -28.99
C ILE A 42 12.98 2.24 -28.62
N SER A 43 12.14 1.31 -29.12
CA SER A 43 10.70 1.26 -28.81
C SER A 43 10.43 1.24 -27.30
N ALA A 44 9.39 1.95 -26.87
CA ALA A 44 9.02 2.11 -25.46
C ALA A 44 8.83 0.76 -24.74
N SER A 45 8.28 -0.25 -25.43
CA SER A 45 8.04 -1.58 -24.87
C SER A 45 9.32 -2.31 -24.46
N VAL A 46 10.39 -2.21 -25.27
CA VAL A 46 11.67 -2.87 -24.98
C VAL A 46 12.35 -2.25 -23.76
N ARG A 47 12.24 -0.93 -23.61
CA ARG A 47 12.76 -0.21 -22.44
C ARG A 47 12.04 -0.62 -21.16
N LEU A 48 10.70 -0.72 -21.19
CA LEU A 48 9.91 -1.19 -20.05
C LEU A 48 10.30 -2.63 -19.67
N LEU A 49 10.43 -3.53 -20.65
CA LEU A 49 10.86 -4.90 -20.41
C LEU A 49 12.27 -4.97 -19.78
N GLY A 50 13.19 -4.10 -20.19
CA GLY A 50 14.52 -4.02 -19.57
C GLY A 50 14.47 -3.63 -18.09
N VAL A 51 13.64 -2.64 -17.73
CA VAL A 51 13.45 -2.25 -16.32
C VAL A 51 12.77 -3.36 -15.52
N LEU A 52 11.76 -4.02 -16.09
CA LEU A 52 11.09 -5.15 -15.44
C LEU A 52 12.06 -6.31 -15.23
N ALA A 53 12.93 -6.62 -16.19
CA ALA A 53 13.97 -7.63 -16.05
C ALA A 53 14.95 -7.26 -14.93
N ALA A 54 15.44 -6.02 -14.89
CA ALA A 54 16.30 -5.53 -13.82
C ALA A 54 15.61 -5.59 -12.44
N LEU A 55 14.32 -5.27 -12.37
CA LEU A 55 13.50 -5.40 -11.17
C LEU A 55 13.42 -6.84 -10.69
N VAL A 56 13.10 -7.78 -11.58
CA VAL A 56 13.03 -9.21 -11.25
C VAL A 56 14.38 -9.73 -10.76
N ILE A 57 15.48 -9.35 -11.42
CA ILE A 57 16.84 -9.75 -11.02
C ILE A 57 17.17 -9.22 -9.63
N ALA A 58 16.92 -7.92 -9.36
CA ALA A 58 17.20 -7.32 -8.07
C ALA A 58 16.37 -7.95 -6.95
N LEU A 59 15.08 -8.22 -7.20
CA LEU A 59 14.22 -8.92 -6.26
C LEU A 59 14.68 -10.35 -6.01
N ALA A 60 15.13 -11.06 -7.05
CA ALA A 60 15.69 -12.40 -6.90
C ALA A 60 16.95 -12.38 -6.01
N ILE A 61 17.89 -11.46 -6.27
CA ILE A 61 19.09 -11.28 -5.45
C ILE A 61 18.70 -11.01 -4.00
N ALA A 62 17.79 -10.06 -3.77
CA ALA A 62 17.31 -9.69 -2.44
C ALA A 62 16.62 -10.87 -1.72
N ALA A 63 15.83 -11.68 -2.44
CA ALA A 63 15.11 -12.82 -1.89
C ALA A 63 16.03 -13.94 -1.36
N PHE A 64 17.22 -14.11 -1.95
CA PHE A 64 18.21 -15.08 -1.46
C PHE A 64 19.10 -14.55 -0.32
N THR A 65 18.94 -13.30 0.12
CA THR A 65 19.69 -12.72 1.26
C THR A 65 19.05 -13.05 2.61
N ALA A 66 19.77 -12.75 3.69
CA ALA A 66 19.22 -12.79 5.06
C ALA A 66 17.96 -11.93 5.26
N LEU A 67 17.80 -10.83 4.51
CA LEU A 67 16.59 -10.02 4.54
C LEU A 67 15.40 -10.79 3.92
N GLY A 68 15.62 -11.40 2.75
CA GLY A 68 14.60 -12.20 2.07
C GLY A 68 14.10 -13.39 2.90
N ARG A 69 15.00 -14.08 3.59
CA ARG A 69 14.64 -15.17 4.53
C ARG A 69 13.79 -14.65 5.70
N ARG A 70 14.16 -13.51 6.29
CA ARG A 70 13.39 -12.87 7.37
C ARG A 70 11.98 -12.50 6.92
N VAL A 71 11.83 -11.91 5.74
CA VAL A 71 10.51 -11.57 5.18
C VAL A 71 9.66 -12.83 4.97
N ARG A 72 10.24 -13.91 4.43
CA ARG A 72 9.53 -15.18 4.24
C ARG A 72 9.04 -15.78 5.56
N ASN A 73 9.89 -15.79 6.59
CA ASN A 73 9.52 -16.26 7.92
C ASN A 73 8.41 -15.39 8.53
N PHE A 74 8.55 -14.06 8.45
CA PHE A 74 7.54 -13.11 8.91
C PHE A 74 6.17 -13.31 8.21
N LEU A 75 6.17 -13.58 6.90
CA LEU A 75 4.94 -13.87 6.16
C LEU A 75 4.31 -15.20 6.62
N ALA A 76 5.12 -16.23 6.86
CA ALA A 76 4.64 -17.50 7.38
C ALA A 76 4.03 -17.35 8.78
N GLU A 77 4.70 -16.62 9.67
CA GLU A 77 4.20 -16.28 11.01
C GLU A 77 2.93 -15.43 10.95
N SER A 78 2.89 -14.42 10.07
CA SER A 78 1.71 -13.57 9.86
C SER A 78 0.50 -14.38 9.38
N GLN A 79 0.70 -15.35 8.50
CA GLN A 79 -0.39 -16.25 8.08
C GLN A 79 -0.88 -17.14 9.21
N PHE A 80 0.00 -17.56 10.13
CA PHE A 80 -0.39 -18.31 11.30
C PHE A 80 -1.22 -17.46 12.26
N GLU A 81 -0.82 -16.21 12.52
CA GLU A 81 -1.58 -15.28 13.35
C GLU A 81 -2.91 -14.87 12.69
N MET A 82 -2.94 -14.71 11.37
CA MET A 82 -4.17 -14.40 10.63
C MET A 82 -5.22 -15.51 10.76
N ARG A 83 -4.81 -16.76 11.01
CA ARG A 83 -5.75 -17.86 11.30
C ARG A 83 -6.37 -17.77 12.70
N LYS A 84 -5.77 -17.02 13.62
CA LYS A 84 -6.35 -16.73 14.95
C LYS A 84 -7.32 -15.56 14.92
N VAL A 85 -7.35 -14.79 13.83
CA VAL A 85 -8.33 -13.72 13.65
C VAL A 85 -9.71 -14.34 13.48
N VAL A 86 -10.57 -14.12 14.47
CA VAL A 86 -11.98 -14.46 14.38
C VAL A 86 -12.64 -13.38 13.53
N TRP A 87 -12.91 -13.71 12.27
CA TRP A 87 -13.67 -12.83 11.40
C TRP A 87 -15.13 -12.80 11.86
N PRO A 88 -15.77 -11.63 11.85
CA PRO A 88 -17.16 -11.51 12.25
C PRO A 88 -18.04 -12.38 11.36
N THR A 89 -19.09 -12.94 11.94
CA THR A 89 -20.06 -13.72 11.17
C THR A 89 -20.82 -12.79 10.20
N ARG A 90 -21.47 -13.37 9.18
CA ARG A 90 -22.29 -12.58 8.24
C ARG A 90 -23.38 -11.79 8.98
N ASP A 91 -23.97 -12.39 10.00
CA ASP A 91 -25.04 -11.78 10.77
C ASP A 91 -24.54 -10.60 11.62
N GLU A 92 -23.37 -10.73 12.26
CA GLU A 92 -22.73 -9.62 12.99
C GLU A 92 -22.34 -8.47 12.07
N THR A 93 -21.83 -8.80 10.88
CA THR A 93 -21.44 -7.82 9.86
C THR A 93 -22.65 -7.04 9.36
N ILE A 94 -23.75 -7.74 9.04
CA ILE A 94 -24.99 -7.12 8.57
C ILE A 94 -25.63 -6.28 9.69
N LYS A 95 -25.65 -6.78 10.93
CA LYS A 95 -26.18 -6.03 12.08
C LYS A 95 -25.43 -4.73 12.29
N THR A 96 -24.10 -4.78 12.30
CA THR A 96 -23.26 -3.59 12.51
C THR A 96 -23.40 -2.60 11.34
N THR A 97 -23.39 -3.11 10.10
CA THR A 97 -23.57 -2.27 8.91
C THR A 97 -24.96 -1.64 8.87
N GLY A 98 -26.01 -2.37 9.25
CA GLY A 98 -27.38 -1.86 9.33
C GLY A 98 -27.52 -0.71 10.34
N VAL A 99 -26.88 -0.82 11.50
CA VAL A 99 -26.81 0.28 12.48
C VAL A 99 -26.11 1.50 11.89
N ILE A 100 -24.96 1.32 11.21
CA ILE A 100 -24.24 2.42 10.56
C ILE A 100 -25.11 3.08 9.49
N ILE A 101 -25.78 2.31 8.63
CA ILE A 101 -26.69 2.83 7.60
C ILE A 101 -27.80 3.67 8.23
N LEU A 102 -28.42 3.19 9.31
CA LEU A 102 -29.45 3.93 10.03
C LEU A 102 -28.92 5.27 10.55
N VAL A 103 -27.76 5.28 11.21
CA VAL A 103 -27.13 6.50 11.72
C VAL A 103 -26.80 7.46 10.58
N VAL A 104 -26.25 6.98 9.46
CA VAL A 104 -25.94 7.81 8.29
C VAL A 104 -27.20 8.42 7.66
N ILE A 105 -28.31 7.69 7.60
CA ILE A 105 -29.60 8.22 7.13
C ILE A 105 -30.10 9.34 8.04
N ILE A 106 -30.07 9.14 9.35
CA ILE A 106 -30.51 10.16 10.32
C ILE A 106 -29.65 11.42 10.20
N LEU A 107 -28.32 11.27 10.16
CA LEU A 107 -27.40 12.39 10.05
C LEU A 107 -27.53 13.13 8.71
N SER A 108 -27.67 12.40 7.60
CA SER A 108 -27.82 13.02 6.27
C SER A 108 -29.15 13.77 6.14
N LEU A 109 -30.24 13.26 6.72
CA LEU A 109 -31.51 13.98 6.79
C LEU A 109 -31.43 15.23 7.67
N LEU A 110 -30.80 15.11 8.85
CA LEU A 110 -30.62 16.25 9.76
C LEU A 110 -29.79 17.36 9.12
N LEU A 111 -28.62 17.01 8.57
CA LEU A 111 -27.74 17.95 7.89
C LEU A 111 -28.42 18.54 6.65
N GLY A 112 -29.07 17.71 5.84
CA GLY A 112 -29.82 18.18 4.68
C GLY A 112 -30.93 19.16 5.03
N LEU A 113 -31.65 18.94 6.14
CA LEU A 113 -32.66 19.87 6.64
C LEU A 113 -32.03 21.21 7.05
N ILE A 114 -30.91 21.16 7.77
CA ILE A 114 -30.16 22.36 8.16
C ILE A 114 -29.69 23.12 6.91
N ASP A 115 -29.13 22.41 5.92
CA ASP A 115 -28.68 23.01 4.66
C ASP A 115 -29.82 23.69 3.90
N LEU A 116 -31.02 23.10 3.87
CA LEU A 116 -32.20 23.71 3.25
C LEU A 116 -32.61 25.00 3.97
N ILE A 117 -32.67 24.97 5.31
CA ILE A 117 -33.00 26.16 6.10
C ILE A 117 -31.95 27.25 5.88
N LEU A 118 -30.67 26.89 5.91
CA LEU A 118 -29.57 27.82 5.75
C LEU A 118 -29.58 28.46 4.35
N LYS A 119 -29.85 27.67 3.29
CA LYS A 119 -30.03 28.18 1.93
C LYS A 119 -31.18 29.19 1.84
N SER A 120 -32.36 28.82 2.34
CA SER A 120 -33.53 29.71 2.28
C SER A 120 -33.37 30.97 3.13
N VAL A 121 -32.77 30.88 4.32
CA VAL A 121 -32.60 32.04 5.20
C VAL A 121 -31.46 32.94 4.74
N ILE A 122 -30.33 32.39 4.29
CA ILE A 122 -29.15 33.19 3.95
C ILE A 122 -29.16 33.61 2.48
N LEU A 123 -29.36 32.68 1.55
CA LEU A 123 -29.25 32.99 0.12
C LEU A 123 -30.45 33.81 -0.35
N ASP A 124 -31.68 33.41 -0.02
CA ASP A 124 -32.86 34.13 -0.52
C ASP A 124 -33.01 35.51 0.15
N TRP A 125 -32.66 35.64 1.43
CA TRP A 125 -32.69 36.93 2.13
C TRP A 125 -31.59 37.88 1.65
N LEU A 126 -30.37 37.38 1.43
CA LEU A 126 -29.24 38.19 0.93
C LEU A 126 -29.44 38.63 -0.52
N LEU A 127 -29.90 37.73 -1.39
CA LEU A 127 -30.15 38.05 -2.80
C LEU A 127 -31.30 39.07 -2.96
N LYS A 128 -32.27 39.06 -2.03
CA LYS A 128 -33.39 40.02 -2.03
C LYS A 128 -33.01 41.40 -1.48
N LEU A 129 -31.87 41.52 -0.78
CA LEU A 129 -31.34 42.78 -0.23
C LEU A 129 -30.32 43.45 -1.15
N GLY A 130 -29.69 42.68 -2.04
CA GLY A 130 -28.70 43.15 -3.01
C GLY A 130 -29.23 43.48 -4.41
N GLY A 131 -30.55 43.46 -4.61
CA GLY A 131 -31.25 43.80 -5.86
C GLY A 131 -32.22 44.95 -5.70
#